data_AF-U1RGC9-F1
#
_entry.id   AF-U1RGC9-F1
#
_cell.length_a   1.000
_cell.length_b   1.000
_cell.length_c   1.000
_cell.angle_alpha   90.00
_cell.angle_beta   90.00
_cell.angle_gamma   90.00
#
_symmetry.space_group_name_H-M   'P 1'
#
loop_
_entity.id
_entity.type
_entity.pdbx_description
1 polymer ?
#
loop_
_entity_poly.entity_id
_entity_poly.type
_entity_poly.pdbx_seq_one_letter_code
_entity_poly.pdbx_strand_id
1 'polypeptide(L)'
;MYFTAAETDCDTQALALAYLETLMASYPRVGVFRSFTNGAIDDDAAFLELLARAGRSQDAERAWGSTRETYVASEEDAMNAIVQRFTEYAEDFDAVLVTGLLDGDPVLPGSLDRAGRAAANLGTTVVMAVSGASRTGRQVAATA
;
A
#
# COMPACT_ATOMS: atom_id res chain seq x y z
N MET A 1 8.24 0.00 -4.09
CA MET A 1 8.23 0.84 -2.87
C MET A 1 6.93 0.59 -2.13
N TYR A 2 6.93 0.70 -0.80
CA TYR A 2 5.73 0.50 0.03
C TYR A 2 5.27 1.82 0.61
N PHE A 3 4.07 2.26 0.25
CA PHE A 3 3.43 3.47 0.75
C PHE A 3 2.41 3.12 1.83
N THR A 4 2.43 3.83 2.95
CA THR A 4 1.42 3.72 4.02
C THR A 4 1.32 5.03 4.78
N ALA A 5 0.35 5.14 5.68
CA ALA A 5 0.31 6.18 6.70
C ALA A 5 0.43 5.60 8.11
N ALA A 6 0.95 6.40 9.04
CA ALA A 6 0.91 6.10 10.47
C ALA A 6 -0.37 6.63 11.15
N GLU A 7 -1.07 7.56 10.50
CA GLU A 7 -2.14 8.35 11.09
C GLU A 7 -3.31 8.53 10.10
N THR A 8 -4.52 8.72 10.62
CA THR A 8 -5.75 8.90 9.83
C THR A 8 -5.84 10.25 9.11
N ASP A 9 -5.18 11.28 9.63
CA ASP A 9 -5.29 12.67 9.13
C ASP A 9 -4.28 12.95 8.00
N CYS A 10 -4.05 11.96 7.15
CA CYS A 10 -3.22 12.07 5.96
C CYS A 10 -4.11 11.89 4.75
N ASP A 11 -4.02 12.80 3.76
CA ASP A 11 -4.62 12.59 2.44
C ASP A 11 -3.77 11.55 1.69
N THR A 12 -3.99 10.28 2.01
CA THR A 12 -3.14 9.20 1.52
C THR A 12 -3.38 8.93 0.05
N GLN A 13 -4.60 9.20 -0.45
CA GLN A 13 -4.92 9.04 -1.85
C GLN A 13 -4.17 10.05 -2.72
N ALA A 14 -4.19 11.34 -2.37
CA ALA A 14 -3.45 12.35 -3.12
C ALA A 14 -1.93 12.07 -3.12
N LEU A 15 -1.39 11.65 -1.98
CA LEU A 15 0.02 11.27 -1.87
C LEU A 15 0.36 10.04 -2.71
N ALA A 16 -0.45 8.98 -2.64
CA ALA A 16 -0.24 7.75 -3.42
C ALA A 16 -0.29 8.04 -4.93
N LEU A 17 -1.23 8.87 -5.39
CA LEU A 17 -1.32 9.31 -6.79
C LEU A 17 -0.06 10.07 -7.23
N ALA A 18 0.45 11.00 -6.42
CA ALA A 18 1.67 11.74 -6.75
C ALA A 18 2.91 10.82 -6.84
N TYR A 19 3.02 9.84 -5.94
CA TYR A 19 4.08 8.82 -6.02
C TYR A 19 3.93 7.94 -7.24
N LEU A 20 2.71 7.53 -7.58
CA LEU A 20 2.43 6.74 -8.77
C LEU A 20 2.82 7.50 -10.04
N GLU A 21 2.44 8.78 -10.16
CA GLU A 21 2.83 9.64 -11.28
C GLU A 21 4.33 9.80 -11.41
N THR A 22 5.04 9.95 -10.28
CA THR A 22 6.50 10.01 -10.26
C THR A 22 7.13 8.71 -10.75
N LEU A 23 6.59 7.55 -10.34
CA LEU A 23 7.06 6.25 -10.84
C LEU A 23 6.78 6.08 -12.33
N MET A 24 5.58 6.44 -12.80
CA MET A 24 5.21 6.33 -14.23
C MET A 24 6.06 7.24 -15.12
N ALA A 25 6.51 8.39 -14.60
CA ALA A 25 7.45 9.25 -15.30
C ALA A 25 8.89 8.69 -15.34
N SER A 26 9.24 7.80 -14.41
CA SER A 26 10.60 7.28 -14.22
C SER A 26 10.83 5.89 -14.80
N TYR A 27 9.76 5.07 -14.90
CA TYR A 27 9.85 3.66 -15.26
C TYR A 27 8.85 3.29 -16.37
N PRO A 28 9.25 2.48 -17.37
CA PRO A 28 8.37 2.10 -18.47
C PRO A 28 7.17 1.24 -18.06
N ARG A 29 7.37 0.30 -17.13
CA ARG A 29 6.32 -0.62 -16.65
C ARG A 29 6.11 -0.40 -15.16
N VAL A 30 5.00 0.23 -14.80
CA VAL A 30 4.62 0.48 -13.41
C VAL A 30 3.38 -0.30 -13.02
N GLY A 31 3.47 -1.01 -11.89
CA GLY A 31 2.36 -1.72 -11.27
C GLY A 31 1.90 -1.05 -9.97
N VAL A 32 0.69 -1.38 -9.53
CA VAL A 32 0.16 -1.00 -8.21
C VAL A 32 -0.27 -2.29 -7.52
N PHE A 33 0.08 -2.46 -6.25
CA PHE A 33 -0.23 -3.69 -5.53
C PHE A 33 -0.80 -3.39 -4.15
N ARG A 34 -2.00 -3.89 -3.86
CA ARG A 34 -2.67 -3.74 -2.57
C ARG A 34 -2.22 -4.83 -1.59
N SER A 35 -1.44 -4.47 -0.57
CA SER A 35 -0.92 -5.51 0.35
C SER A 35 -2.02 -6.24 1.12
N PHE A 36 -3.04 -5.51 1.61
CA PHE A 36 -4.17 -6.07 2.35
C PHE A 36 -5.47 -5.45 1.92
N THR A 37 -6.57 -6.22 1.92
CA THR A 37 -7.93 -5.68 1.79
C THR A 37 -8.69 -5.78 3.11
N ASN A 38 -9.53 -4.78 3.40
CA ASN A 38 -10.45 -4.80 4.54
C ASN A 38 -11.85 -5.32 4.18
N GLY A 39 -12.10 -5.56 2.89
CA GLY A 39 -13.34 -6.09 2.33
C GLY A 39 -13.10 -6.69 0.95
N ALA A 40 -14.15 -6.77 0.14
CA ALA A 40 -14.02 -7.17 -1.26
C ALA A 40 -13.13 -6.18 -2.01
N ILE A 41 -12.21 -6.68 -2.84
CA ILE A 41 -11.29 -5.83 -3.61
C ILE A 41 -12.04 -4.91 -4.58
N ASP A 42 -13.19 -5.36 -5.08
CA ASP A 42 -14.06 -4.60 -5.99
C ASP A 42 -14.69 -3.35 -5.33
N ASP A 43 -14.70 -3.30 -4.00
CA ASP A 43 -15.19 -2.16 -3.21
C ASP A 43 -14.06 -1.22 -2.75
N ASP A 44 -12.78 -1.56 -2.97
CA ASP A 44 -11.62 -0.75 -2.59
C ASP A 44 -11.39 0.39 -3.60
N ALA A 45 -12.23 1.42 -3.53
CA ALA A 45 -12.25 2.53 -4.47
C ALA A 45 -10.90 3.26 -4.59
N ALA A 46 -10.18 3.45 -3.47
CA ALA A 46 -8.89 4.11 -3.44
C ALA A 46 -7.83 3.32 -4.24
N PHE A 47 -7.76 2.01 -4.03
CA PHE A 47 -6.90 1.12 -4.79
C PHE A 47 -7.30 1.04 -6.28
N LEU A 48 -8.59 0.90 -6.58
CA LEU A 48 -9.09 0.79 -7.95
C LEU A 48 -8.80 2.05 -8.76
N GLU A 49 -8.86 3.22 -8.13
CA GLU A 49 -8.44 4.48 -8.76
C GLU A 49 -6.95 4.48 -9.10
N LEU A 50 -6.07 4.01 -8.20
CA LEU A 50 -4.64 3.90 -8.47
C LEU A 50 -4.35 2.93 -9.61
N LEU A 51 -5.04 1.78 -9.67
CA LEU A 51 -4.93 0.84 -10.80
C LEU A 51 -5.39 1.49 -12.12
N ALA A 52 -6.52 2.20 -12.10
CA ALA A 52 -7.03 2.89 -13.28
C ALA A 52 -6.05 3.97 -13.75
N ARG A 53 -5.45 4.73 -12.83
CA ARG A 53 -4.41 5.73 -13.14
C ARG A 53 -3.18 5.11 -13.77
N ALA A 54 -2.79 3.91 -13.34
CA ALA A 54 -1.69 3.15 -13.95
C ALA A 54 -2.05 2.52 -15.31
N GLY A 55 -3.31 2.61 -15.76
CA GLY A 55 -3.79 1.90 -16.96
C GLY A 55 -3.86 0.38 -16.76
N ARG A 56 -4.13 -0.07 -15.53
CA ARG A 56 -4.06 -1.47 -15.07
C ARG A 56 -5.35 -1.96 -14.41
N SER A 57 -6.50 -1.40 -14.77
CA SER A 57 -7.79 -1.83 -14.20
C SER A 57 -8.06 -3.33 -14.36
N GLN A 58 -7.54 -3.97 -15.41
CA GLN A 58 -7.62 -5.41 -15.63
C GLN A 58 -6.90 -6.26 -14.58
N ASP A 59 -5.99 -5.67 -13.81
CA ASP A 59 -5.18 -6.38 -12.81
C ASP A 59 -5.90 -6.49 -11.44
N ALA A 60 -7.13 -5.98 -11.30
CA ALA A 60 -7.85 -5.92 -10.01
C ALA A 60 -7.87 -7.26 -9.24
N GLU A 61 -8.06 -8.38 -9.92
CA GLU A 61 -8.11 -9.71 -9.29
C GLU A 61 -6.73 -10.26 -8.86
N ARG A 62 -5.64 -9.76 -9.44
CA ARG A 62 -4.28 -10.26 -9.20
C ARG A 62 -3.38 -9.29 -8.42
N ALA A 63 -3.68 -8.00 -8.44
CA ALA A 63 -2.86 -6.93 -7.88
C ALA A 63 -3.10 -6.70 -6.37
N TRP A 64 -3.34 -7.75 -5.60
CA TRP A 64 -3.53 -7.66 -4.16
C TRP A 64 -3.05 -8.92 -3.44
N GLY A 65 -2.67 -8.81 -2.16
CA GLY A 65 -1.96 -9.85 -1.43
C GLY A 65 -2.83 -10.73 -0.52
N SER A 66 -3.44 -10.15 0.50
CA SER A 66 -4.25 -10.90 1.47
C SER A 66 -5.44 -10.09 2.00
N THR A 67 -6.26 -10.69 2.85
CA THR A 67 -7.39 -10.03 3.51
C THR A 67 -7.13 -9.87 5.00
N ARG A 68 -7.85 -8.94 5.61
CA ARG A 68 -7.94 -8.81 7.07
C ARG A 68 -8.33 -10.14 7.74
N GLU A 69 -9.28 -10.86 7.17
CA GLU A 69 -9.81 -12.11 7.73
C GLU A 69 -8.72 -13.18 7.79
N THR A 70 -7.95 -13.34 6.71
CA THR A 70 -6.79 -14.26 6.68
C THR A 70 -5.76 -13.86 7.71
N TYR A 71 -5.43 -12.56 7.82
CA TYR A 71 -4.45 -12.08 8.80
C TYR A 71 -4.88 -12.35 10.25
N VAL A 72 -6.16 -12.13 10.57
CA VAL A 72 -6.70 -12.40 11.91
C VAL A 72 -6.70 -13.90 12.22
N ALA A 73 -6.94 -14.74 11.22
CA ALA A 73 -6.89 -16.20 11.39
C ALA A 73 -5.45 -16.72 11.55
N SER A 74 -4.52 -16.20 10.73
CA SER A 74 -3.11 -16.59 10.71
C SER A 74 -2.27 -15.50 10.05
N GLU A 75 -1.47 -14.80 10.85
CA GLU A 75 -0.54 -13.79 10.35
C GLU A 75 0.48 -14.40 9.37
N GLU A 76 0.98 -15.59 9.68
CA GLU A 76 1.97 -16.29 8.85
C GLU A 76 1.42 -16.58 7.45
N ASP A 77 0.20 -17.12 7.37
CA ASP A 77 -0.44 -17.44 6.09
C ASP A 77 -0.73 -16.17 5.29
N ALA A 78 -1.18 -15.09 5.94
CA ALA A 78 -1.42 -13.82 5.29
C ALA A 78 -0.14 -13.21 4.72
N MET A 79 0.97 -13.27 5.46
CA MET A 79 2.27 -12.77 5.01
C MET A 79 2.83 -13.61 3.87
N ASN A 80 2.72 -14.93 3.95
CA ASN A 80 3.12 -15.84 2.87
C ASN A 80 2.33 -15.57 1.59
N ALA A 81 1.01 -15.35 1.70
CA ALA A 81 0.15 -15.00 0.57
C ALA A 81 0.57 -13.66 -0.08
N ILE A 82 0.90 -12.66 0.72
CA ILE A 82 1.41 -11.36 0.23
C ILE A 82 2.70 -11.54 -0.56
N VAL A 83 3.68 -12.25 0.01
CA VAL A 83 4.98 -12.48 -0.63
C VAL A 83 4.82 -13.23 -1.94
N GLN A 84 4.03 -14.31 -1.94
CA GLN A 84 3.79 -15.11 -3.13
C GLN A 84 3.15 -14.28 -4.25
N ARG A 85 2.00 -13.66 -3.97
CA ARG A 85 1.24 -12.92 -4.99
C ARG A 85 1.97 -11.67 -5.46
N PHE A 86 2.69 -11.00 -4.57
CA PHE A 86 3.53 -9.86 -4.96
C PHE A 86 4.67 -10.30 -5.88
N THR A 87 5.36 -11.41 -5.56
CA THR A 87 6.49 -11.89 -6.37
C THR A 87 6.03 -12.20 -7.79
N GLU A 88 4.93 -12.95 -7.93
CA GLU A 88 4.33 -13.26 -9.23
C GLU A 88 3.89 -11.98 -9.99
N TYR A 89 3.26 -11.02 -9.29
CA TYR A 89 2.82 -9.77 -9.90
C TYR A 89 3.98 -8.87 -10.34
N ALA A 90 5.04 -8.79 -9.53
CA ALA A 90 6.15 -7.86 -9.74
C ALA A 90 7.04 -8.21 -10.94
N GLU A 91 7.04 -9.46 -11.42
CA GLU A 91 7.82 -9.90 -12.58
C GLU A 91 7.50 -9.11 -13.87
N ASP A 92 6.27 -8.59 -13.96
CA ASP A 92 5.78 -7.84 -15.13
C ASP A 92 6.24 -6.37 -15.15
N PHE A 93 6.83 -5.86 -14.07
CA PHE A 93 7.04 -4.42 -13.86
C PHE A 93 8.48 -4.05 -13.50
N ASP A 94 8.87 -2.83 -13.88
CA ASP A 94 10.16 -2.23 -13.52
C ASP A 94 10.09 -1.53 -12.14
N ALA A 95 8.88 -1.09 -11.76
CA ALA A 95 8.59 -0.55 -10.44
C ALA A 95 7.15 -0.86 -10.02
N VAL A 96 6.95 -1.11 -8.72
CA VAL A 96 5.61 -1.35 -8.16
C VAL A 96 5.39 -0.43 -6.96
N LEU A 97 4.26 0.28 -6.97
CA LEU A 97 3.73 0.99 -5.80
C LEU A 97 2.91 -0.02 -4.98
N VAL A 98 3.47 -0.49 -3.88
CA VAL A 98 2.76 -1.32 -2.91
C VAL A 98 2.02 -0.42 -1.92
N THR A 99 0.74 -0.65 -1.69
CA THR A 99 -0.09 0.16 -0.78
C THR A 99 -0.44 -0.59 0.50
N GLY A 100 -0.06 0.01 1.62
CA GLY A 100 -0.57 -0.25 2.97
C GLY A 100 -1.80 0.60 3.22
N LEU A 101 -1.82 1.40 4.28
CA LEU A 101 -3.02 2.20 4.59
C LEU A 101 -3.37 3.20 3.49
N LEU A 102 -4.62 3.19 3.04
CA LEU A 102 -5.20 4.13 2.07
C LEU A 102 -6.47 4.82 2.60
N ASP A 103 -6.95 5.84 1.90
CA ASP A 103 -8.16 6.56 2.25
C ASP A 103 -9.37 5.59 2.29
N GLY A 104 -10.18 5.70 3.34
CA GLY A 104 -11.29 4.79 3.59
C GLY A 104 -10.92 3.55 4.41
N ASP A 105 -9.63 3.25 4.59
CA ASP A 105 -9.23 2.17 5.48
C ASP A 105 -9.48 2.51 6.96
N PRO A 106 -9.94 1.53 7.76
CA PRO A 106 -9.98 1.69 9.21
C PRO A 106 -8.57 1.69 9.79
N VAL A 107 -8.20 2.76 10.52
CA VAL A 107 -6.96 2.78 11.30
C VAL A 107 -7.19 2.05 12.61
N LEU A 108 -6.65 0.83 12.67
CA LEU A 108 -6.84 -0.08 13.79
C LEU A 108 -5.52 -0.33 14.53
N PRO A 109 -5.57 -0.76 15.81
CA PRO A 109 -4.39 -1.26 16.50
C PRO A 109 -3.62 -2.28 15.65
N GLY A 110 -2.30 -2.10 15.58
CA GLY A 110 -1.41 -2.96 14.79
C GLY A 110 -1.43 -2.71 13.27
N SER A 111 -2.14 -1.71 12.74
CA SER A 111 -2.11 -1.41 11.29
C SER A 111 -0.72 -1.05 10.80
N LEU A 112 0.02 -0.27 11.59
CA LEU A 112 1.40 0.08 11.28
C LEU A 112 2.35 -1.13 11.39
N ASP A 113 2.17 -2.00 12.38
CA ASP A 113 2.97 -3.23 12.52
C ASP A 113 2.75 -4.16 11.32
N ARG A 114 1.48 -4.34 10.90
CA ARG A 114 1.13 -5.08 9.68
C ARG A 114 1.81 -4.52 8.43
N ALA A 115 1.72 -3.21 8.23
CA ALA A 115 2.34 -2.53 7.10
C ALA A 115 3.87 -2.70 7.12
N GLY A 116 4.50 -2.52 8.29
CA GLY A 116 5.93 -2.70 8.48
C GLY A 116 6.40 -4.12 8.18
N ARG A 117 5.67 -5.14 8.66
CA ARG A 117 5.96 -6.56 8.39
C ARG A 117 5.82 -6.89 6.91
N ALA A 118 4.74 -6.44 6.26
CA ALA A 118 4.58 -6.64 4.83
C ALA A 118 5.72 -5.98 4.05
N ALA A 119 6.05 -4.72 4.35
CA ALA A 119 7.14 -4.02 3.68
C ALA A 119 8.50 -4.72 3.86
N ALA A 120 8.77 -5.23 5.07
CA ALA A 120 9.99 -5.97 5.39
C ALA A 120 10.07 -7.30 4.63
N ASN A 121 9.01 -8.09 4.62
CA ASN A 121 8.95 -9.37 3.90
C ASN A 121 9.09 -9.18 2.38
N LEU A 122 8.55 -8.08 1.84
CA LEU A 122 8.69 -7.73 0.42
C LEU A 122 10.06 -7.10 0.07
N GLY A 123 10.92 -6.83 1.05
CA GLY A 123 12.23 -6.20 0.83
C GLY A 123 12.12 -4.78 0.24
N THR A 124 11.05 -4.05 0.56
CA THR A 124 10.74 -2.76 -0.06
C THR A 124 11.25 -1.57 0.75
N THR A 125 11.63 -0.49 0.07
CA THR A 125 11.75 0.83 0.71
C THR A 125 10.37 1.33 1.13
N VAL A 126 10.26 1.82 2.37
CA VAL A 126 9.02 2.35 2.94
C VAL A 126 8.95 3.86 2.80
N VAL A 127 7.78 4.34 2.37
CA VAL A 127 7.34 5.73 2.48
C VAL A 127 6.14 5.75 3.42
N MET A 128 6.29 6.50 4.51
CA MET A 128 5.26 6.62 5.54
C MET A 128 4.77 8.06 5.61
N ALA A 129 3.48 8.26 5.36
CA ALA A 129 2.81 9.53 5.57
C ALA A 129 2.50 9.71 7.08
N VAL A 130 2.77 10.92 7.56
CA VAL A 130 2.45 11.41 8.90
C VAL A 130 1.80 12.78 8.73
N SER A 131 0.80 13.09 9.55
CA SER A 131 0.12 14.37 9.43
C SER A 131 1.05 15.50 9.89
N GLY A 132 0.96 16.64 9.21
CA GLY A 132 1.64 17.88 9.63
C GLY A 132 0.74 18.77 10.50
N ALA A 133 -0.53 18.40 10.67
CA ALA A 133 -1.53 19.26 11.28
C ALA A 133 -1.10 19.61 12.72
N SER A 134 -1.12 20.91 13.03
CA SER A 134 -0.73 21.47 14.32
C SER A 134 0.67 21.08 14.81
N ARG A 135 1.57 20.67 13.90
CA ARG A 135 2.94 20.25 14.22
C ARG A 135 3.97 21.09 13.48
N THR A 136 5.07 21.36 14.16
CA THR A 136 6.28 21.90 13.55
C THR A 136 7.03 20.79 12.81
N GLY A 137 7.89 21.16 11.85
CA GLY A 137 8.73 20.17 11.14
C GLY A 137 9.58 19.29 12.08
N ARG A 138 10.01 19.82 13.23
CA ARG A 138 10.74 19.03 14.24
C ARG A 138 9.85 17.98 14.91
N GLN A 139 8.59 18.32 15.19
CA GLN A 139 7.63 17.37 15.78
C GLN A 139 7.26 16.28 14.79
N VAL A 140 7.09 16.63 13.51
CA VAL A 140 6.89 15.65 12.43
C VAL A 140 8.10 14.71 12.34
N ALA A 141 9.33 15.24 12.32
CA ALA A 141 10.55 14.45 12.24
C ALA A 141 10.76 13.50 13.43
N ALA A 142 10.17 13.80 14.60
CA ALA A 142 10.24 12.94 15.79
C ALA A 142 9.19 11.81 15.80
N THR A 143 8.30 11.75 14.80
CA THR A 143 7.26 10.71 14.69
C THR A 143 7.76 9.46 13.94
N ALA A 144 8.90 9.57 13.25
CA ALA A 144 9.52 8.51 12.46
C ALA A 144 10.69 7.83 13.18
#